data_AF-A0A2N3E408-F1
#
_entry.id   AF-A0A2N3E408-F1
#
_cell.length_a   1.000
_cell.length_b   1.000
_cell.length_c   1.000
_cell.angle_alpha   90.00
_cell.angle_beta   90.00
_cell.angle_gamma   90.00
#
_symmetry.space_group_name_H-M   'P 1'
#
loop_
_entity.id
_entity.type
_entity.pdbx_description
1 polymer ?
#
loop_
_entity_poly.entity_id
_entity_poly.type
_entity_poly.pdbx_seq_one_letter_code
_entity_poly.pdbx_strand_id
1 'polypeptide(L)' 'EVTGVHIAPDCLKDGRFTLPPSGLMARLGYQDYAVIREVIGLPRPGEG' A
#
# COMPACT_ATOMS: atom_id res chain seq x y z
N GLU A 1 -1.93 6.42 -20.14
CA GLU A 1 -3.30 6.16 -19.68
C GLU A 1 -3.37 4.71 -19.21
N VAL A 2 -4.02 4.43 -18.08
CA VAL A 2 -4.18 3.06 -17.55
C VAL A 2 -5.58 2.59 -17.94
N THR A 3 -5.67 1.48 -18.69
CA THR A 3 -6.94 0.92 -19.19
C THR A 3 -7.49 -0.22 -18.33
N GLY A 4 -6.69 -0.76 -17.41
CA GLY A 4 -7.11 -1.81 -16.49
C GLY A 4 -6.02 -2.19 -15.49
N VAL A 5 -6.42 -2.83 -14.39
CA VAL A 5 -5.52 -3.37 -13.35
C VAL A 5 -6.06 -4.72 -12.89
N HIS A 6 -5.19 -5.73 -12.82
CA HIS A 6 -5.52 -6.99 -12.16
C HIS A 6 -5.18 -6.88 -10.68
N ILE A 7 -6.17 -7.08 -9.81
CA ILE A 7 -6.04 -7.00 -8.36
C ILE A 7 -6.59 -8.31 -7.79
N ALA A 8 -5.83 -8.94 -6.89
CA ALA A 8 -6.33 -10.09 -6.15
C ALA A 8 -7.52 -9.67 -5.28
N PRO A 9 -8.61 -10.46 -5.19
CA PRO A 9 -9.82 -10.07 -4.45
C PRO A 9 -9.54 -9.62 -3.01
N ASP A 10 -8.64 -10.32 -2.31
CA ASP A 10 -8.29 -10.04 -0.91
C ASP A 10 -7.48 -8.75 -0.72
N CYS A 11 -6.99 -8.16 -1.81
CA CYS A 11 -6.30 -6.87 -1.82
C CYS A 11 -7.24 -5.69 -2.06
N LEU A 12 -8.57 -5.92 -2.11
CA LEU A 12 -9.58 -4.88 -2.26
C LEU A 12 -10.62 -4.95 -1.14
N LYS A 13 -10.63 -3.96 -0.24
CA LYS A 13 -11.58 -3.84 0.87
C LYS A 13 -12.24 -2.47 0.85
N ASP A 14 -13.57 -2.43 0.86
CA ASP A 14 -14.38 -1.21 0.86
C ASP A 14 -14.01 -0.23 -0.29
N GLY A 15 -13.72 -0.78 -1.47
CA GLY A 15 -13.29 -0.01 -2.65
C GLY A 15 -11.87 0.57 -2.55
N ARG A 16 -11.10 0.17 -1.54
CA ARG A 16 -9.71 0.60 -1.33
C ARG A 16 -8.75 -0.59 -1.42
N PHE A 17 -7.55 -0.32 -1.90
CA PHE A 17 -6.47 -1.28 -1.84
C PHE A 17 -6.10 -1.56 -0.38
N THR A 18 -5.91 -2.83 -0.03
CA THR A 18 -5.38 -3.28 1.25
C THR A 18 -4.11 -4.10 1.04
N LEU A 19 -3.21 -4.08 2.02
CA LEU A 19 -1.96 -4.84 1.96
C LEU A 19 -2.25 -6.35 1.87
N PRO A 20 -1.51 -7.09 1.02
CA PRO A 20 -1.55 -8.54 1.03
C PRO A 20 -0.93 -9.08 2.34
N PRO A 21 -1.25 -10.32 2.76
CA PRO A 21 -0.67 -10.92 3.97
C PRO A 21 0.87 -11.00 3.95
N SER A 22 1.46 -11.13 2.77
CA SER A 22 2.92 -11.12 2.57
C SER A 22 3.56 -9.74 2.79
N GLY A 23 2.76 -8.67 2.79
CA GLY A 23 3.22 -7.29 2.72
C GLY A 23 3.63 -6.86 1.31
N LEU A 24 3.90 -5.58 1.15
CA LEU A 24 4.51 -4.99 -0.04
C LEU A 24 5.98 -4.69 0.21
N MET A 25 6.81 -4.68 -0.83
CA MET A 25 8.22 -4.31 -0.71
C MET A 25 8.45 -2.89 -1.19
N ALA A 26 9.19 -2.12 -0.40
CA ALA A 26 9.75 -0.83 -0.81
C ALA A 26 11.27 -0.95 -0.91
N ARG A 27 11.82 -0.30 -1.94
CA ARG A 27 13.26 -0.18 -2.14
C ARG A 27 13.81 0.88 -1.19
N LEU A 28 14.94 0.57 -0.54
CA LEU A 28 15.72 1.53 0.23
C LEU A 28 17.08 1.80 -0.46
N GLY A 29 17.98 2.47 0.25
CA GLY A 29 19.36 2.65 -0.19
C GLY A 29 20.10 1.32 -0.36
N TYR A 30 21.16 1.32 -1.18
CA TYR A 30 22.01 0.16 -1.44
C TYR A 30 21.23 -1.09 -1.88
N GLN A 31 21.27 -2.16 -1.09
CA GLN A 31 20.61 -3.43 -1.35
C GLN A 31 19.48 -3.70 -0.35
N ASP A 32 19.05 -2.67 0.37
CA ASP A 32 18.09 -2.81 1.45
C ASP A 32 16.66 -2.71 0.92
N TYR A 33 15.76 -3.42 1.59
CA TYR A 33 14.33 -3.45 1.30
C TYR A 33 13.54 -3.40 2.60
N ALA A 34 12.45 -2.64 2.59
CA ALA A 34 11.47 -2.66 3.66
C ALA A 34 10.26 -3.49 3.23
N VAL A 35 9.72 -4.29 4.15
CA VAL A 35 8.42 -4.95 3.97
C VAL A 35 7.36 -4.13 4.71
N ILE A 36 6.44 -3.51 3.96
CA ILE A 36 5.31 -2.78 4.52
C ILE A 36 4.28 -3.79 5.04
N ARG A 37 4.02 -3.73 6.35
CA ARG A 37 3.05 -4.58 7.06
C ARG A 37 1.77 -3.85 7.46
N GLU A 38 1.80 -2.52 7.52
CA GLU A 38 0.68 -1.69 7.98
C GLU A 38 0.66 -0.35 7.25
N VAL A 39 -0.53 0.23 7.09
CA VAL A 39 -0.74 1.59 6.59
C VAL A 39 -1.52 2.37 7.63
N ILE A 40 -1.02 3.56 8.00
CA ILE A 40 -1.73 4.50 8.87
C ILE A 40 -2.21 5.71 8.07
N GLY A 41 -3.38 6.24 8.44
CA GLY A 41 -3.87 7.52 7.94
C GLY A 41 -3.31 8.65 8.78
N LEU A 42 -2.77 9.68 8.14
CA LEU A 42 -2.35 10.92 8.79
C LEU A 42 -3.26 12.05 8.29
N PRO A 43 -3.93 12.81 9.17
CA PRO A 43 -4.68 13.98 8.76
C PRO A 43 -3.72 15.00 8.14
N ARG A 44 -4.22 15.82 7.22
CA ARG A 44 -3.42 16.90 6.67
C ARG A 44 -3.08 17.89 7.79
N PRO A 45 -1.86 18.47 7.81
CA PRO A 45 -1.55 19.53 8.76
C PRO A 45 -2.60 20.66 8.70
N GLY A 46 -3.22 20.96 9.84
CA GLY A 46 -4.27 21.97 9.97
C GLY A 46 -5.72 21.46 9.91
N GLU A 47 -5.95 20.16 9.67
CA GLU A 47 -7.28 19.53 9.68
C GLU A 47 -7.59 18.80 11.01
N GLY A 48 -6.96 19.23 12.11
CA GLY A 48 -7.11 18.64 13.45
C GLY A 48 -7.73 19.58 14.47
#